data_AF-A0A353DF37-F1
#
_entry.id   AF-A0A353DF37-F1
#
_cell.length_a   1.000
_cell.length_b   1.000
_cell.length_c   1.000
_cell.angle_alpha   90.00
_cell.angle_beta   90.00
_cell.angle_gamma   90.00
#
_symmetry.space_group_name_H-M   'P 1'
#
loop_
_entity.id
_entity.type
_entity.pdbx_description
1 polymer ?
#
loop_
_entity_poly.entity_id
_entity_poly.type
_entity_poly.pdbx_seq_one_letter_code
_entity_poly.pdbx_strand_id
1 'polypeptide(L)' 'SPEGLARLKHDHPEVIITCATIDDGLNEQGYIVPGLGDAGDRTFGTL' A
#
# COMPACT_ATOMS: atom_id res chain seq x y z
N SER A 1 1.78 -2.28 2.19
CA SER A 1 3.06 -2.84 2.65
C SER A 1 3.06 -2.96 4.17
N PRO A 2 3.96 -3.74 4.79
CA PRO A 2 4.00 -3.96 6.23
C PRO A 2 4.33 -2.68 7.01
N GLU A 3 5.16 -1.80 6.44
CA GLU A 3 5.56 -0.52 7.04
C GLU A 3 4.36 0.43 7.17
N GLY A 4 3.53 0.52 6.12
CA GLY A 4 2.30 1.32 6.16
C GLY A 4 1.30 0.79 7.19
N LEU A 5 1.17 -0.54 7.31
CA LEU A 5 0.30 -1.15 8.31
C LEU A 5 0.81 -0.89 9.74
N ALA A 6 2.12 -1.01 9.96
CA ALA A 6 2.73 -0.71 11.26
C ALA A 6 2.53 0.75 11.66
N ARG A 7 2.68 1.68 10.70
CA ARG A 7 2.45 3.10 10.94
C ARG A 7 1.00 3.40 11.31
N LEU A 8 0.03 2.88 10.56
CA LEU A 8 -1.39 3.06 10.86
C LEU A 8 -1.77 2.47 12.22
N LYS A 9 -1.26 1.29 12.57
CA LYS A 9 -1.51 0.69 13.89
C LYS A 9 -0.92 1.50 15.04
N HIS A 10 0.19 2.20 14.81
CA HIS A 10 0.81 3.07 15.81
C HIS A 10 0.00 4.36 16.01
N ASP A 11 -0.35 5.03 14.91
CA ASP A 11 -1.03 6.33 14.95
C ASP A 11 -2.54 6.21 15.25
N HIS A 12 -3.18 5.12 14.80
CA HIS A 12 -4.62 4.87 14.85
C HIS A 12 -4.94 3.40 15.19
N PRO A 13 -4.64 2.93 16.42
CA PRO A 13 -4.84 1.53 16.83
C PRO A 13 -6.31 1.07 16.81
N GLU A 14 -7.26 2.00 16.84
CA GLU A 14 -8.71 1.74 16.84
C GLU A 14 -9.27 1.38 15.46
N VAL A 15 -8.54 1.70 14.38
CA VAL A 15 -9.03 1.53 13.01
C VAL A 15 -8.89 0.09 12.56
N ILE A 16 -10.00 -0.48 12.08
CA ILE A 16 -10.00 -1.80 11.44
C ILE A 16 -9.61 -1.63 9.97
N ILE A 17 -8.56 -2.34 9.55
CA ILE A 17 -8.04 -2.29 8.18
C ILE A 17 -8.42 -3.59 7.47
N THR A 18 -9.22 -3.45 6.41
CA THR A 18 -9.56 -4.55 5.51
C THR A 18 -8.79 -4.37 4.20
N CYS A 19 -8.01 -5.37 3.79
CA CYS A 19 -7.27 -5.37 2.54
C CYS A 19 -7.26 -6.77 1.91
N ALA A 20 -7.11 -6.84 0.58
CA ALA A 20 -7.09 -8.12 -0.14
C ALA A 20 -5.76 -8.86 -0.02
N THR A 21 -4.64 -8.12 0.01
CA THR A 21 -3.29 -8.66 0.16
C THR A 21 -2.41 -7.67 0.92
N ILE A 22 -1.36 -8.19 1.55
CA ILE A 22 -0.26 -7.42 2.13
C ILE A 22 1.02 -7.92 1.44
N ASP A 23 1.57 -7.08 0.56
CA ASP A 23 2.81 -7.36 -0.15
C ASP A 23 4.06 -7.07 0.71
N ASP A 24 5.24 -7.41 0.19
CA ASP A 24 6.50 -7.51 0.94
C ASP A 24 6.96 -6.19 1.56
N GLY A 25 6.81 -5.07 0.85
CA GLY A 25 7.39 -3.80 1.29
C GLY A 25 7.16 -2.65 0.34
N LEU A 26 7.94 -1.59 0.53
CA LEU A 26 8.07 -0.48 -0.40
C LEU A 26 9.46 -0.47 -1.04
N ASN A 27 9.56 -0.05 -2.30
CA ASN A 27 10.84 0.30 -2.91
C ASN A 27 11.26 1.74 -2.57
N GLU A 28 12.43 2.18 -3.06
CA GLU A 28 12.98 3.52 -2.79
C GLU A 28 12.10 4.68 -3.30
N GLN A 29 11.24 4.41 -4.29
CA GLN A 29 10.30 5.39 -4.84
C GLN A 29 8.94 5.40 -4.12
N GLY A 30 8.76 4.55 -3.11
CA GLY A 30 7.52 4.45 -2.34
C GLY A 30 6.43 3.59 -2.98
N TYR A 31 6.74 2.82 -4.03
CA TYR A 31 5.80 1.85 -4.59
C TYR A 31 5.81 0.56 -3.77
N ILE A 32 4.63 -0.05 -3.62
CA ILE A 32 4.49 -1.40 -3.06
C ILE A 32 5.16 -2.40 -3.99
N VAL A 33 5.93 -3.34 -3.42
CA VAL A 33 6.60 -4.42 -4.15
C VAL A 33 6.21 -5.79 -3.57
N PRO A 34 5.88 -6.81 -4.40
CA PRO A 34 5.81 -6.77 -5.87
C PRO A 34 4.73 -5.82 -6.43
N GLY A 35 3.63 -5.61 -5.71
CA GLY A 35 2.64 -4.57 -5.99
C GLY A 35 2.00 -4.61 -7.37
N LEU A 36 1.38 -3.49 -7.74
CA LEU A 36 0.71 -3.31 -9.03
C LEU A 36 1.19 -2.08 -9.81
N GLY A 37 2.18 -1.35 -9.31
CA GLY A 37 2.56 -0.04 -9.85
C GLY A 37 1.54 1.04 -9.48
N ASP A 38 1.29 1.99 -10.39
CA ASP A 38 0.30 3.05 -10.16
C ASP A 38 -1.13 2.55 -10.42
N ALA A 39 -1.95 2.56 -9.37
CA ALA A 39 -3.33 2.10 -9.44
C ALA A 39 -4.21 3.03 -10.29
N GLY A 40 -3.96 4.35 -10.22
CA GLY A 40 -4.74 5.36 -10.94
C GLY A 40 -4.51 5.26 -12.43
N ASP A 41 -3.24 5.25 -12.84
CA ASP A 41 -2.87 5.13 -14.26
C ASP A 41 -3.43 3.86 -14.90
N ARG A 42 -3.34 2.73 -14.20
CA ARG A 42 -3.87 1.46 -14.69
C ARG A 42 -5.39 1.42 -14.76
N THR A 43 -6.08 2.13 -13.88
CA THR A 43 -7.54 2.15 -13.82
C THR A 43 -8.14 3.11 -14.84
N PHE A 44 -7.50 4.27 -15.03
CA PHE A 44 -8.06 5.37 -15.84
C PHE A 44 -7.36 5.55 -17.19
N GLY A 45 -6.27 4.83 -17.46
CA GLY A 45 -5.58 4.84 -18.75
C GLY A 45 -4.91 6.18 -19.06
N THR A 46 -4.23 6.76 -18.06
CA THR A 46 -3.60 8.11 -18.15
C THR A 46 -2.13 8.09 -18.58
N LEU A 47 -1.64 6.95 -19.07
CA LEU A 47 -0.29 6.75 -19.64
C LEU A 47 -0.33 6.57 -21.16
#